data_AF-A0A8T3VM13-F1
#
_entry.id   AF-A0A8T3VM13-F1
#
_cell.length_a   1.000
_cell.length_b   1.000
_cell.length_c   1.000
_cell.angle_alpha   90.00
_cell.angle_beta   90.00
_cell.angle_gamma   90.00
#
_symmetry.space_group_name_H-M   'P 1'
#
loop_
_entity.id
_entity.type
_entity.pdbx_description
1 polymer ?
#
loop_
_entity_poly.entity_id
_entity_poly.type
_entity_poly.pdbx_seq_one_letter_code
_entity_poly.pdbx_strand_id
1 'polypeptide(L)'
;MPFCHNCGKEVKEGTKFCSGCGASLTDEEESANTQQATNNLGTPCPKCGSPVPFGNVACSNCGSLLNPNKHTAAIVLGYICSIFIPLFGIIFGIYLLTRPNKDVHKHGIIMIILSIFMMIVWWLFFSYMAYRSRMSYYNRYYY
;
A
#
# COMPACT_ATOMS: atom_id res chain seq x y z
N MET A 1 -32.95 20.17 28.57
CA MET A 1 -33.49 19.76 27.25
C MET A 1 -32.39 19.87 26.20
N PRO A 2 -31.80 18.75 25.75
CA PRO A 2 -30.81 18.78 24.69
C PRO A 2 -31.48 18.95 23.32
N PHE A 3 -30.85 19.73 22.44
CA PHE A 3 -31.26 19.90 21.05
C PHE A 3 -30.25 19.20 20.14
N CYS A 4 -30.73 18.63 19.03
CA CYS A 4 -29.86 17.99 18.05
C CYS A 4 -29.01 19.05 17.33
N HIS A 5 -27.70 18.93 17.42
CA HIS A 5 -26.73 19.80 16.72
C HIS A 5 -26.83 19.72 15.18
N ASN A 6 -27.47 18.68 14.63
CA ASN A 6 -27.62 18.49 13.18
C ASN A 6 -28.93 19.10 12.63
N CYS A 7 -30.05 19.00 13.36
CA CYS A 7 -31.36 19.45 12.86
C CYS A 7 -32.12 20.43 13.75
N GLY A 8 -31.57 20.79 14.92
CA GLY A 8 -32.18 21.73 15.86
C GLY A 8 -33.44 21.23 16.58
N LYS A 9 -33.87 19.97 16.37
CA LYS A 9 -35.02 19.41 17.09
C LYS A 9 -34.67 19.01 18.51
N GLU A 10 -35.64 19.13 19.40
CA GLU A 10 -35.55 18.65 20.78
C GLU A 10 -35.32 17.13 20.81
N VAL A 11 -34.37 16.72 21.66
CA VAL A 11 -34.00 15.32 21.87
C VAL A 11 -34.33 14.93 23.31
N LYS A 12 -34.86 13.73 23.50
CA LYS A 12 -35.07 13.16 24.84
C LYS A 12 -33.75 12.64 25.39
N GLU A 13 -33.49 12.90 26.67
CA GLU A 13 -32.30 12.41 27.36
C GLU A 13 -32.29 10.88 27.36
N GLY A 14 -31.15 10.28 26.96
CA GLY A 14 -30.98 8.82 26.85
C GLY A 14 -31.19 8.21 25.46
N THR A 15 -31.50 8.98 24.41
CA THR A 15 -31.62 8.44 23.04
C THR A 15 -30.30 8.48 22.29
N LYS A 16 -29.87 7.32 21.77
CA LYS A 16 -28.62 7.17 20.99
C LYS A 16 -28.65 7.87 19.62
N PHE A 17 -29.85 8.12 19.09
CA PHE A 17 -30.06 8.73 17.78
C PHE A 17 -31.21 9.74 17.81
N CYS A 18 -31.09 10.81 17.02
CA CYS A 18 -32.12 11.82 16.84
C CYS A 18 -33.29 11.28 16.00
N SER A 19 -34.51 11.33 16.54
CA SER A 19 -35.74 10.93 15.83
C SER A 19 -36.12 11.85 14.66
N GLY A 20 -35.52 13.04 14.57
CA GLY A 20 -35.78 14.01 13.50
C GLY A 20 -34.95 13.82 12.24
N CYS A 21 -33.66 13.49 12.38
CA CYS A 21 -32.72 13.40 11.26
C CYS A 21 -31.84 12.14 11.27
N GLY A 22 -31.94 11.29 12.30
CA GLY A 22 -31.16 10.06 12.43
C GLY A 22 -29.72 10.26 12.93
N ALA A 23 -29.30 11.48 13.31
CA ALA A 23 -27.94 11.74 13.81
C ALA A 23 -27.67 11.01 15.14
N SER A 24 -26.51 10.36 15.26
CA SER A 24 -26.05 9.74 16.52
C SER A 24 -25.66 10.83 17.53
N LEU A 25 -26.06 10.67 18.78
CA LEU A 25 -25.88 11.64 19.87
C LEU A 25 -25.00 11.07 21.00
N THR A 26 -24.26 10.00 20.71
CA THR A 26 -23.40 9.33 21.69
C THR A 26 -21.96 9.78 21.47
N ASP A 27 -21.45 10.59 22.40
CA ASP A 27 -20.05 11.06 22.41
C ASP A 27 -19.19 10.03 23.16
N GLU A 28 -18.63 9.06 22.43
CA GLU A 28 -17.47 8.29 22.90
C GLU A 28 -16.42 8.26 21.77
N GLU A 29 -15.51 9.22 21.83
CA GLU A 29 -14.21 9.18 21.16
C GLU A 29 -13.30 8.24 21.95
N GLU A 30 -12.80 7.15 21.35
CA GLU A 30 -11.35 6.95 21.15
C GLU A 30 -11.05 5.67 20.33
N SER A 31 -10.40 5.90 19.19
CA SER A 31 -9.51 5.05 18.40
C SER A 31 -9.21 3.62 18.89
N ALA A 32 -9.77 2.63 18.20
CA ALA A 32 -9.14 1.32 18.01
C ALA A 32 -9.33 0.86 16.55
N ASN A 33 -8.31 1.08 15.74
CA ASN A 33 -8.22 0.56 14.37
C ASN A 33 -7.98 -0.96 14.42
N THR A 34 -9.04 -1.74 14.22
CA THR A 34 -8.95 -3.06 13.59
C THR A 34 -10.25 -3.30 12.81
N GLN A 35 -10.09 -3.24 11.48
CA GLN A 35 -10.74 -4.08 10.46
C GLN A 35 -12.26 -4.30 10.55
N GLN A 36 -12.93 -3.76 9.52
CA GLN A 36 -14.11 -4.33 8.86
C GLN A 36 -15.40 -4.45 9.71
N ALA A 37 -16.28 -3.46 9.60
CA ALA A 37 -17.56 -3.58 8.88
C ALA A 37 -18.38 -2.30 9.06
N THR A 38 -19.23 -2.03 8.06
CA THR A 38 -20.29 -1.00 8.03
C THR A 38 -19.82 0.46 7.97
N ASN A 39 -19.34 0.87 6.79
CA ASN A 39 -19.79 2.10 6.12
C ASN A 39 -19.56 1.91 4.61
N ASN A 40 -20.61 1.44 3.95
CA ASN A 40 -20.69 1.15 2.52
C ASN A 40 -20.68 2.44 1.68
N LEU A 41 -19.54 3.13 1.62
CA LEU A 41 -19.33 4.19 0.63
C LEU A 41 -17.95 4.00 0.02
N GLY A 42 -17.89 3.11 -0.97
CA GLY A 42 -16.64 2.82 -1.65
C GLY A 42 -16.18 3.97 -2.55
N THR A 43 -14.94 3.84 -3.01
CA THR A 43 -14.17 4.90 -3.69
C THR A 43 -14.96 5.52 -4.86
N PRO A 44 -14.97 6.87 -4.99
CA PRO A 44 -15.66 7.51 -6.10
C PRO A 44 -15.06 7.07 -7.43
N CYS A 45 -15.92 6.78 -8.40
CA CYS A 45 -15.48 6.42 -9.74
C CYS A 45 -14.68 7.58 -10.37
N PRO A 46 -13.46 7.34 -10.90
CA PRO A 46 -12.64 8.41 -11.49
C PRO A 46 -13.24 8.99 -12.78
N LYS A 47 -14.21 8.31 -13.40
CA LYS A 47 -14.84 8.75 -14.65
C LYS A 47 -16.15 9.53 -14.43
N CYS A 48 -16.93 9.18 -13.40
CA CYS A 48 -18.26 9.76 -13.17
C CYS A 48 -18.53 10.23 -11.74
N GLY A 49 -17.59 10.05 -10.81
CA GLY A 49 -17.71 10.50 -9.42
C GLY A 49 -18.68 9.69 -8.55
N SER A 50 -19.43 8.73 -9.11
CA SER A 50 -20.40 7.95 -8.33
C SER A 50 -19.72 7.06 -7.30
N PRO A 51 -20.30 6.85 -6.10
CA PRO A 51 -19.78 5.92 -5.11
C PRO A 51 -19.82 4.50 -5.68
N VAL A 52 -18.68 3.80 -5.67
CA VAL A 52 -18.60 2.41 -6.16
C VAL A 52 -18.26 1.49 -5.00
N PRO A 53 -19.08 0.46 -4.70
CA PRO A 53 -18.77 -0.50 -3.66
C PRO A 53 -17.46 -1.26 -3.96
N PHE A 54 -16.74 -1.63 -2.89
CA PHE A 54 -15.49 -2.38 -2.99
C PHE A 54 -15.71 -3.75 -3.64
N GLY A 55 -14.86 -4.12 -4.59
CA GLY A 55 -14.93 -5.40 -5.32
C GLY A 55 -15.62 -5.36 -6.68
N ASN A 56 -16.26 -4.24 -7.06
CA ASN A 56 -16.85 -4.11 -8.38
C ASN A 56 -15.79 -3.84 -9.46
N VAL A 57 -15.73 -4.72 -10.46
CA VAL A 57 -14.83 -4.60 -11.63
C VAL A 57 -15.29 -3.53 -12.61
N ALA A 58 -16.56 -3.12 -12.55
CA ALA A 58 -17.13 -2.08 -13.37
C ALA A 58 -18.02 -1.15 -12.54
N CYS A 59 -18.06 0.13 -12.92
CA CYS A 59 -18.93 1.11 -12.32
C CYS A 59 -20.39 0.87 -12.75
N SER A 60 -21.31 0.67 -11.81
CA SER A 60 -22.73 0.44 -12.11
C SER A 60 -23.44 1.65 -12.74
N ASN A 61 -22.88 2.87 -12.59
CA ASN A 61 -23.49 4.09 -13.12
C ASN A 61 -22.95 4.46 -14.51
N CYS A 62 -21.64 4.33 -14.76
CA CYS A 62 -21.03 4.73 -16.04
C CYS A 62 -20.43 3.59 -16.87
N GLY A 63 -20.47 2.34 -16.37
CA GLY A 63 -19.93 1.16 -17.06
C GLY A 63 -18.40 1.11 -17.19
N SER A 64 -17.67 2.08 -16.63
CA SER A 64 -16.20 2.07 -16.73
C SER A 64 -15.61 0.91 -15.95
N LEU A 65 -14.68 0.17 -16.55
CA LEU A 65 -13.90 -0.85 -15.85
C LEU A 65 -13.02 -0.19 -14.79
N LEU A 66 -13.25 -0.57 -13.54
CA LEU A 66 -12.50 -0.14 -12.37
C LEU A 66 -11.39 -1.17 -12.19
N ASN A 67 -10.15 -0.76 -12.44
CA ASN A 67 -8.99 -1.60 -12.17
C ASN A 67 -8.43 -1.19 -10.79
N PRO A 68 -8.83 -1.85 -9.69
CA PRO A 68 -8.34 -1.54 -8.35
C PRO A 68 -6.83 -1.85 -8.19
N ASN A 69 -6.23 -2.58 -9.13
CA ASN A 69 -4.88 -3.14 -9.02
C ASN A 69 -3.80 -2.28 -9.70
N LYS A 70 -4.05 -0.98 -9.87
CA LYS A 70 -3.07 -0.07 -10.50
C LYS A 70 -1.75 0.04 -9.71
N HIS A 71 -1.78 -0.27 -8.41
CA HIS A 71 -0.59 -0.28 -7.55
C HIS A 71 0.16 -1.63 -7.54
N THR A 72 -0.56 -2.74 -7.67
CA THR A 72 0.03 -4.08 -7.66
C THR A 72 0.95 -4.30 -8.86
N ALA A 73 0.59 -3.80 -10.04
CA ALA A 73 1.42 -3.90 -11.24
C ALA A 73 2.76 -3.16 -11.10
N ALA A 74 2.75 -1.95 -10.55
CA ALA A 74 3.98 -1.17 -10.34
C ALA A 74 4.91 -1.82 -9.29
N ILE A 75 4.32 -2.44 -8.25
CA ILE A 75 5.06 -3.18 -7.22
C ILE A 75 5.69 -4.44 -7.83
N VAL A 76 4.92 -5.23 -8.58
CA VAL A 76 5.40 -6.45 -9.24
C VAL A 76 6.50 -6.14 -10.26
N LEU A 77 6.33 -5.08 -11.06
CA LEU A 77 7.36 -4.63 -12.01
C LEU A 77 8.63 -4.17 -11.27
N GLY A 78 8.48 -3.51 -10.11
CA GLY A 78 9.59 -3.13 -9.25
C GLY A 78 10.40 -4.33 -8.75
N TYR A 79 9.74 -5.41 -8.31
CA TYR A 79 10.43 -6.63 -7.88
C TYR A 79 11.19 -7.30 -9.03
N ILE A 80 10.58 -7.37 -10.22
CA ILE A 80 11.22 -7.96 -11.41
C ILE A 80 12.47 -7.16 -11.81
N CYS A 81 12.39 -5.82 -11.83
CA CYS A 81 13.53 -4.97 -12.18
C CYS A 81 14.63 -4.95 -11.10
N SER A 82 14.29 -5.14 -9.82
CA SER A 82 15.25 -5.19 -8.71
C SER A 82 16.18 -6.42 -8.78
N ILE A 83 15.72 -7.51 -9.41
CA ILE A 83 16.48 -8.76 -9.55
C ILE A 83 17.60 -8.62 -10.59
N PHE A 84 17.40 -7.82 -11.65
CA PHE A 84 18.36 -7.73 -12.75
C PHE A 84 19.42 -6.63 -12.57
N ILE A 85 19.13 -5.56 -11.81
CA ILE A 85 20.08 -4.46 -11.62
C ILE A 85 19.96 -3.89 -10.19
N PRO A 86 20.92 -4.17 -9.28
CA PRO A 86 20.85 -3.72 -7.88
C PRO A 86 20.70 -2.20 -7.74
N LEU A 87 21.30 -1.42 -8.65
CA LEU A 87 21.21 0.04 -8.67
C LEU A 87 19.79 0.56 -8.98
N PHE A 88 19.05 -0.11 -9.88
CA PHE A 88 17.68 0.30 -10.19
C PHE A 88 16.70 -0.07 -9.07
N GLY A 89 16.97 -1.16 -8.34
CA GLY A 89 16.17 -1.58 -7.19
C GLY A 89 16.12 -0.54 -6.06
N ILE A 90 17.27 0.08 -5.74
CA ILE A 90 17.37 1.09 -4.68
C ILE A 90 16.60 2.37 -5.06
N ILE A 91 16.79 2.86 -6.29
CA ILE A 91 16.13 4.08 -6.79
C ILE A 91 14.61 3.92 -6.81
N PHE A 92 14.12 2.78 -7.28
CA PHE A 92 12.69 2.49 -7.33
C PHE A 92 12.10 2.26 -5.93
N GLY A 93 12.86 1.62 -5.03
CA GLY A 93 12.48 1.46 -3.62
C GLY A 93 12.28 2.81 -2.93
N ILE A 94 13.23 3.74 -3.05
CA ILE A 94 13.14 5.10 -2.50
C ILE A 94 11.91 5.84 -3.06
N TYR A 95 11.63 5.72 -4.36
CA TYR A 95 10.44 6.34 -4.98
C TYR A 95 9.11 5.84 -4.37
N LEU A 96 9.02 4.54 -4.02
CA LEU A 96 7.84 3.98 -3.35
C LEU A 96 7.71 4.48 -1.90
N LEU A 97 8.80 4.79 -1.20
CA LEU A 97 8.78 5.35 0.16
C LEU A 97 8.30 6.81 0.20
N THR A 98 8.49 7.57 -0.88
CA THR A 98 8.01 8.97 -0.98
C THR A 98 6.48 9.07 -1.10
N ARG A 99 5.76 7.96 -1.29
CA ARG A 99 4.29 7.96 -1.29
C ARG A 99 3.71 7.97 0.14
N PRO A 100 2.70 8.81 0.43
CA PRO A 100 2.12 8.97 1.78
C PRO A 100 1.26 7.78 2.24
N ASN A 101 1.05 6.76 1.41
CA ASN A 101 0.19 5.63 1.71
C ASN A 101 0.93 4.65 2.66
N LYS A 102 0.42 4.46 3.88
CA LYS A 102 1.05 3.65 4.93
C LYS A 102 1.20 2.16 4.56
N ASP A 103 0.28 1.65 3.73
CA ASP A 103 0.24 0.22 3.35
C ASP A 103 1.31 -0.15 2.32
N VAL A 104 1.59 0.76 1.37
CA VAL A 104 2.69 0.56 0.39
C VAL A 104 4.07 0.79 1.00
N HIS A 105 4.15 1.55 2.10
CA HIS A 105 5.42 1.84 2.77
C HIS A 105 6.05 0.57 3.38
N LYS A 106 5.22 -0.33 3.95
CA LYS A 106 5.70 -1.62 4.50
C LYS A 106 6.33 -2.49 3.41
N HIS A 107 5.73 -2.52 2.21
CA HIS A 107 6.28 -3.24 1.06
C HIS A 107 7.54 -2.58 0.50
N GLY A 108 7.61 -1.24 0.53
CA GLY A 108 8.82 -0.49 0.14
C GLY A 108 10.03 -0.81 1.02
N ILE A 109 9.84 -0.94 2.34
CA ILE A 109 10.92 -1.31 3.27
C ILE A 109 11.43 -2.73 2.97
N ILE A 110 10.53 -3.69 2.76
CA ILE A 110 10.89 -5.08 2.44
C ILE A 110 11.67 -5.17 1.12
N MET A 111 11.27 -4.40 0.11
CA MET A 111 11.99 -4.30 -1.17
C MET A 111 13.45 -3.85 -0.99
N ILE A 112 13.68 -2.82 -0.17
CA ILE A 112 15.01 -2.29 0.10
C ILE A 112 15.88 -3.34 0.81
N ILE A 113 15.32 -4.04 1.80
CA ILE A 113 16.04 -5.11 2.52
C ILE A 113 16.45 -6.24 1.57
N LEU A 114 15.53 -6.72 0.72
CA LEU A 114 15.83 -7.75 -0.29
C LEU A 114 16.90 -7.30 -1.29
N SER A 115 16.85 -6.04 -1.72
CA SER A 115 17.83 -5.46 -2.64
C SER A 115 19.24 -5.42 -2.03
N ILE A 116 19.36 -4.97 -0.77
CA ILE A 116 20.64 -4.94 -0.05
C ILE A 116 21.20 -6.36 0.12
N PHE A 117 20.36 -7.32 0.50
CA PHE A 117 20.77 -8.72 0.65
C PHE A 117 21.32 -9.30 -0.67
N MET A 118 20.60 -9.09 -1.78
CA MET A 118 21.04 -9.56 -3.10
C MET A 118 22.34 -8.87 -3.56
N MET A 119 22.53 -7.59 -3.24
CA MET A 119 23.78 -6.88 -3.53
C MET A 119 24.99 -7.50 -2.79
N ILE A 120 24.82 -7.88 -1.52
CA ILE A 120 25.86 -8.55 -0.72
C ILE A 120 26.18 -9.93 -1.30
N VAL A 121 25.15 -10.71 -1.64
CA VAL A 121 25.32 -12.03 -2.27
C VAL A 121 26.09 -11.91 -3.58
N TRP A 122 25.75 -10.92 -4.40
CA TRP A 122 26.41 -10.70 -5.69
C TRP A 122 27.86 -10.25 -5.52
N TRP A 123 28.15 -9.42 -4.52
CA TRP A 123 29.52 -9.03 -4.17
C TRP A 123 30.36 -10.22 -3.72
N LEU A 124 29.82 -11.08 -2.85
CA LEU A 124 30.49 -12.31 -2.43
C LEU A 124 30.72 -13.27 -3.60
N PHE A 125 29.73 -13.43 -4.48
CA PHE A 125 29.85 -14.26 -5.68
C PHE A 125 30.93 -13.73 -6.62
N PHE A 126 30.94 -12.43 -6.91
CA PHE A 126 31.94 -11.83 -7.79
C PHE A 126 33.34 -11.90 -7.18
N SER A 127 33.47 -11.66 -5.87
CA SER A 127 34.72 -11.82 -5.12
C SER A 127 35.22 -13.27 -5.17
N TYR A 128 34.33 -14.25 -4.99
CA TYR A 128 34.66 -15.67 -5.11
C TYR A 128 35.09 -16.05 -6.54
N MET A 129 34.40 -15.54 -7.57
CA MET A 129 34.78 -15.75 -8.96
C MET A 129 36.13 -15.12 -9.30
N ALA A 130 36.40 -13.90 -8.82
CA ALA A 130 37.68 -13.22 -8.98
C ALA A 130 38.82 -13.93 -8.22
N TYR A 131 38.51 -14.51 -7.05
CA TYR A 131 39.44 -15.34 -6.30
C TYR A 131 39.80 -16.61 -7.07
N ARG A 132 38.79 -17.33 -7.60
CA ARG A 132 39.02 -18.53 -8.43
C ARG A 132 39.78 -18.25 -9.72
N SER A 133 39.50 -17.14 -10.40
CA SER A 133 40.21 -16.77 -11.63
C SER A 133 41.68 -16.45 -11.35
N ARG A 134 41.97 -15.73 -10.27
CA ARG A 134 43.35 -15.50 -9.79
C ARG A 134 44.07 -16.79 -9.44
N MET A 135 43.41 -17.70 -8.74
CA MET A 135 44.00 -18.99 -8.38
C MET A 135 44.34 -19.84 -9.62
N SER A 136 43.47 -19.83 -10.63
CA SER A 136 43.70 -20.53 -11.89
C SER A 136 44.89 -19.95 -12.67
N TYR A 137 45.08 -18.62 -12.64
CA TYR A 137 46.24 -17.96 -13.23
C TYR A 137 47.54 -18.33 -12.50
N TYR A 138 47.52 -18.35 -11.18
CA TYR A 138 48.68 -18.74 -10.37
C TYR A 138 49.09 -20.19 -10.64
N ASN A 139 48.14 -21.12 -10.65
CA ASN A 139 48.43 -22.54 -10.85
C ASN A 139 49.03 -22.83 -12.25
N ARG A 140 48.68 -22.05 -13.28
CA ARG A 140 49.20 -22.21 -14.65
C ARG A 140 50.62 -21.66 -14.85
N TYR A 141 51.10 -20.78 -13.96
CA TYR A 141 52.43 -20.17 -14.07
C TYR A 141 53.49 -20.88 -13.23
N TYR A 142 53.09 -21.58 -12.17
CA TYR A 142 54.01 -22.21 -11.21
C TYR A 142 54.04 -23.74 -11.28
N TYR A 143 53.10 -24.38 -11.98
CA TYR A 143 53.05 -25.81 -12.25
C TYR A 143 52.86 -26.05 -13.75
#